data_AF-A0A9P7APS8-F1
#
_entry.id   AF-A0A9P7APS8-F1
#
_cell.length_a   1.000
_cell.length_b   1.000
_cell.length_c   1.000
_cell.angle_alpha   90.00
_cell.angle_beta   90.00
_cell.angle_gamma   90.00
#
_symmetry.space_group_name_H-M   'P 1'
#
loop_
_entity.id
_entity.type
_entity.pdbx_description
1 polymer ?
#
loop_
_entity_poly.entity_id
_entity_poly.type
_entity_poly.pdbx_seq_one_letter_code
_entity_poly.pdbx_strand_id
1 'polypeptide(L)'
;SESFWRRHCSVVPLVKEEPGRKARKAQTCSRCQTIMYPGPENSPLNHKKGYCADGVKQSSKAAGEELPPWPQPRGIFSEGQTFHPHVFLSTVQRVYEHVFMQGPGETDLLETEAFSKLLISRTEVHESDNMVLFRLFKGFVTDPTTPRDRIVSRNGEEWLRINYLQQ
;
A
#
# COMPACT_ATOMS: atom_id res chain seq x y z
N SER A 1 28.30 23.76 9.10
CA SER A 1 27.95 24.95 8.30
C SER A 1 27.12 24.51 7.09
N GLU A 2 26.33 25.41 6.49
CA GLU A 2 25.57 25.13 5.26
C GLU A 2 26.48 24.67 4.10
N SER A 3 27.71 25.17 4.06
CA SER A 3 28.74 24.78 3.08
C SER A 3 29.16 23.29 3.19
N PHE A 4 29.20 22.72 4.40
CA PHE A 4 29.46 21.29 4.59
C PHE A 4 28.35 20.43 3.97
N TRP A 5 27.08 20.80 4.22
CA TRP A 5 25.92 20.08 3.69
C TRP A 5 25.79 20.23 2.18
N ARG A 6 25.95 21.44 1.62
CA ARG A 6 25.92 21.64 0.15
C ARG A 6 27.01 20.83 -0.57
N ARG A 7 28.22 20.75 0.01
CA ARG A 7 29.33 19.99 -0.57
C ARG A 7 29.09 18.48 -0.49
N HIS A 8 28.54 17.97 0.60
CA HIS A 8 28.20 16.54 0.70
C HIS A 8 27.01 16.15 -0.17
N CYS A 9 25.94 16.96 -0.20
CA CYS A 9 24.75 16.66 -1.00
C CYS A 9 24.98 16.73 -2.51
N SER A 10 26.00 17.48 -2.97
CA SER A 10 26.36 17.55 -4.40
C SER A 10 27.26 16.39 -4.87
N VAL A 11 27.89 15.66 -3.96
CA VAL A 11 28.78 14.53 -4.28
C VAL A 11 28.01 13.22 -4.48
N VAL A 12 26.77 13.13 -3.97
CA VAL A 12 25.92 11.94 -4.12
C VAL A 12 24.93 12.18 -5.26
N PRO A 13 25.22 11.71 -6.50
CA PRO A 13 24.28 11.83 -7.60
C PRO A 13 22.99 11.07 -7.26
N LEU A 14 21.87 11.79 -7.20
CA LEU A 14 20.54 11.23 -6.94
C LEU A 14 20.01 10.36 -8.09
N VAL A 15 20.60 10.53 -9.27
CA VAL A 15 20.34 9.75 -10.49
C VAL A 15 21.70 9.52 -11.15
N LYS A 16 21.98 8.29 -11.60
CA LYS A 16 23.20 8.02 -12.36
C LYS A 16 23.16 8.78 -13.69
N GLU A 17 24.17 9.61 -13.94
CA GLU A 17 24.31 10.34 -15.21
C GLU A 17 24.82 9.41 -16.31
N GLU A 18 24.12 9.38 -17.44
CA GLU A 18 24.56 8.68 -18.65
C GLU A 18 25.37 9.66 -19.52
N PRO A 19 26.60 9.32 -19.94
CA PRO A 19 27.43 10.22 -20.74
C PRO A 19 26.74 10.56 -22.08
N GLY A 20 26.59 11.85 -22.38
CA GLY A 20 26.01 12.35 -23.63
C GLY A 20 24.51 12.66 -23.61
N ARG A 21 23.81 12.48 -22.48
CA ARG A 21 22.40 12.89 -22.32
C ARG A 21 22.26 13.99 -21.26
N LYS A 22 21.51 15.05 -21.56
CA LYS A 22 21.17 16.10 -20.58
C LYS A 22 20.53 15.45 -19.35
N ALA A 23 21.01 15.80 -18.16
CA ALA A 23 20.42 15.37 -16.89
C ALA A 23 18.93 15.75 -16.86
N ARG A 24 18.05 14.74 -16.88
CA ARG A 24 16.60 14.95 -16.77
C ARG A 24 16.26 15.15 -15.29
N LYS A 25 15.28 16.01 -15.02
CA LYS A 25 14.73 16.17 -13.66
C LYS A 25 14.32 14.79 -13.13
N ALA A 26 14.86 14.41 -11.97
CA ALA A 26 14.50 13.17 -11.29
C ALA A 26 12.98 13.09 -11.13
N GLN A 27 12.38 12.03 -11.63
CA GLN A 27 10.96 11.78 -11.48
C GLN A 27 10.71 11.21 -10.09
N THR A 28 9.74 11.77 -9.37
CA THR A 28 9.35 11.32 -8.03
C THR A 28 7.99 10.62 -8.07
N CYS A 29 7.84 9.56 -7.29
CA CYS A 29 6.59 8.86 -7.13
C CYS A 29 5.62 9.74 -6.35
N SER A 30 4.43 10.03 -6.87
CA SER A 30 3.42 10.83 -6.17
C SER A 30 2.91 10.18 -4.88
N ARG A 31 3.06 8.85 -4.74
CA ARG A 31 2.59 8.08 -3.59
C ARG A 31 3.58 8.03 -2.43
N CYS A 32 4.83 7.63 -2.68
CA CYS A 32 5.87 7.50 -1.64
C CYS A 32 6.92 8.62 -1.66
N GLN A 33 6.81 9.57 -2.59
CA GLN A 33 7.71 10.72 -2.76
C GLN A 33 9.19 10.36 -3.04
N THR A 34 9.51 9.09 -3.28
CA THR A 34 10.87 8.64 -3.63
C THR A 34 11.18 8.81 -5.12
N ILE A 35 12.47 8.81 -5.48
CA ILE A 35 12.94 8.85 -6.87
C ILE A 35 12.54 7.54 -7.58
N MET A 36 11.90 7.67 -8.73
CA MET A 36 11.35 6.52 -9.46
C MET A 36 12.42 5.71 -10.19
N TYR A 37 13.44 6.34 -10.74
CA TYR A 37 14.41 5.66 -11.62
C TYR A 37 15.86 5.95 -11.19
N PRO A 38 16.27 5.53 -9.98
CA PRO A 38 17.63 5.79 -9.49
C PRO A 38 18.69 4.89 -10.14
N GLY A 39 18.30 3.73 -10.68
CA GLY A 39 19.20 2.77 -11.32
C GLY A 39 19.07 2.72 -12.86
N PRO A 40 19.93 1.93 -13.54
CA PRO A 40 19.84 1.72 -14.98
C PRO A 40 18.52 1.07 -15.39
N GLU A 41 18.26 1.00 -16.69
CA GLU A 41 17.09 0.31 -17.24
C GLU A 41 16.97 -1.12 -16.67
N ASN A 42 15.75 -1.54 -16.31
CA ASN A 42 15.46 -2.82 -15.65
C ASN A 42 16.04 -3.02 -14.24
N SER A 43 16.66 -2.01 -13.62
CA SER A 43 17.12 -2.09 -12.23
C SER A 43 15.97 -2.43 -11.27
N PRO A 44 16.16 -3.34 -10.30
CA PRO A 44 15.18 -3.62 -9.25
C PRO A 44 14.94 -2.41 -8.32
N LEU A 45 15.83 -1.41 -8.34
CA LEU A 45 15.67 -0.16 -7.59
C LEU A 45 14.64 0.79 -8.24
N ASN A 46 14.32 0.56 -9.52
CA ASN A 46 13.39 1.41 -10.23
C ASN A 46 11.95 1.07 -9.85
N HIS A 47 11.15 2.10 -9.64
CA HIS A 47 9.70 2.00 -9.54
C HIS A 47 9.15 1.37 -10.81
N LYS A 48 8.22 0.44 -10.61
CA LYS A 48 7.43 -0.13 -11.68
C LYS A 48 6.44 0.92 -12.19
N LYS A 49 6.11 0.84 -13.48
CA LYS A 49 5.22 1.81 -14.12
C LYS A 49 3.80 1.61 -13.59
N GLY A 50 3.19 2.68 -13.08
CA GLY A 50 1.77 2.71 -12.70
C GLY A 50 1.46 2.40 -11.23
N TYR A 51 2.40 1.83 -10.47
CA TYR A 51 2.22 1.48 -9.06
C TYR A 51 3.47 1.72 -8.22
N CYS A 52 3.29 1.82 -6.91
CA CYS A 52 4.32 2.10 -5.92
C CYS A 52 4.89 0.80 -5.33
N ALA A 53 5.92 0.90 -4.50
CA ALA A 53 6.58 -0.23 -3.86
C ALA A 53 5.65 -1.10 -2.98
N ASP A 54 4.54 -0.54 -2.50
CA ASP A 54 3.49 -1.25 -1.75
C ASP A 54 2.42 -1.89 -2.65
N GLY A 55 2.61 -1.86 -3.97
CA GLY A 55 1.72 -2.48 -4.95
C GLY A 55 0.48 -1.67 -5.30
N VAL A 56 0.26 -0.52 -4.65
CA VAL A 56 -0.87 0.38 -4.91
C VAL A 56 -0.53 1.35 -6.04
N LYS A 57 -1.54 1.69 -6.87
CA LYS A 57 -1.44 2.68 -7.95
C LYS A 57 -0.89 4.03 -7.46
N GLN A 58 -0.07 4.69 -8.29
CA GLN A 58 0.63 5.93 -7.91
C GLN A 58 -0.31 7.14 -7.79
N SER A 59 -1.42 7.14 -8.54
CA SER A 59 -2.47 8.15 -8.50
C SER A 59 -3.83 7.52 -8.78
N SER A 60 -4.89 8.11 -8.22
CA SER A 60 -6.25 7.74 -8.58
C SER A 60 -6.59 8.33 -9.95
N LYS A 61 -6.92 7.49 -10.92
CA LYS A 61 -7.43 7.93 -12.23
C LYS A 61 -8.94 8.13 -12.24
N ALA A 62 -9.66 7.53 -11.31
CA ALA A 62 -11.10 7.64 -11.18
C ALA A 62 -11.45 8.72 -10.16
N ALA A 63 -12.23 9.71 -10.58
CA ALA A 63 -12.74 10.76 -9.70
C ALA A 63 -13.68 10.12 -8.66
N GLY A 64 -13.29 10.15 -7.38
CA GLY A 64 -14.17 9.84 -6.25
C GLY A 64 -13.76 8.67 -5.34
N GLU A 65 -12.80 7.83 -5.72
CA GLU A 65 -12.30 6.78 -4.80
C GLU A 65 -10.87 7.09 -4.31
N GLU A 66 -10.74 7.23 -2.99
CA GLU A 66 -9.47 7.40 -2.31
C GLU A 66 -8.63 6.11 -2.37
N LEU A 67 -7.32 6.25 -2.54
CA LEU A 67 -6.40 5.12 -2.53
C LEU A 67 -6.14 4.66 -1.09
N PRO A 68 -5.73 3.38 -0.88
CA PRO A 68 -5.22 2.95 0.41
C PRO A 68 -4.14 3.91 0.94
N PRO A 69 -4.08 4.24 2.24
CA PRO A 69 -3.02 5.06 2.83
C PRO A 69 -1.63 4.50 2.48
N TRP A 70 -0.60 5.33 2.38
CA TRP A 70 0.77 4.83 2.19
C TRP A 70 1.52 4.80 3.53
N PRO A 71 2.40 3.81 3.79
CA PRO A 71 2.62 2.58 3.02
C PRO A 71 1.65 1.46 3.41
N GLN A 72 1.31 0.60 2.45
CA GLN A 72 0.61 -0.65 2.76
C GLN A 72 1.58 -1.82 2.90
N PRO A 73 1.31 -2.79 3.80
CA PRO A 73 2.07 -4.03 3.88
C PRO A 73 2.13 -4.73 2.53
N ARG A 74 3.32 -5.25 2.20
CA ARG A 74 3.59 -5.88 0.90
C ARG A 74 2.66 -7.05 0.62
N GLY A 75 2.22 -7.16 -0.63
CA GLY A 75 1.42 -8.28 -1.12
C GLY A 75 -0.09 -8.14 -0.93
N ILE A 76 -0.56 -7.15 -0.16
CA ILE A 76 -2.00 -6.85 -0.07
C ILE A 76 -2.53 -6.31 -1.40
N PHE A 77 -1.73 -5.46 -2.03
CA PHE A 77 -2.00 -4.94 -3.36
C PHE A 77 -0.89 -5.34 -4.31
N SER A 78 -1.22 -5.56 -5.58
CA SER A 78 -0.21 -5.79 -6.63
C SER A 78 -0.58 -5.08 -7.93
N GLU A 79 0.46 -4.65 -8.63
CA GLU A 79 0.39 -4.06 -9.97
C GLU A 79 -0.56 -2.85 -10.11
N GLY A 80 -0.91 -2.23 -8.98
CA GLY A 80 -1.88 -1.13 -8.90
C GLY A 80 -3.32 -1.52 -9.23
N GLN A 81 -3.61 -2.81 -9.37
CA GLN A 81 -4.88 -3.32 -9.90
C GLN A 81 -5.49 -4.45 -9.08
N THR A 82 -4.69 -5.28 -8.42
CA THR A 82 -5.21 -6.46 -7.72
C THR A 82 -5.18 -6.23 -6.21
N PHE A 83 -6.25 -6.63 -5.52
CA PHE A 83 -6.30 -6.76 -4.07
C PHE A 83 -6.27 -8.25 -3.71
N HIS A 84 -5.46 -8.62 -2.72
CA HIS A 84 -5.27 -10.01 -2.27
C HIS A 84 -5.86 -10.22 -0.86
N PRO A 85 -7.14 -10.63 -0.75
CA PRO A 85 -7.82 -10.84 0.53
C PRO A 85 -7.10 -11.78 1.49
N HIS A 86 -6.46 -12.83 0.99
CA HIS A 86 -5.76 -13.78 1.84
C HIS A 86 -4.61 -13.10 2.61
N VAL A 87 -3.76 -12.36 1.89
CA VAL A 87 -2.65 -11.60 2.49
C VAL A 87 -3.18 -10.52 3.42
N PHE A 88 -4.25 -9.81 3.01
CA PHE A 88 -4.91 -8.81 3.84
C PHE A 88 -5.38 -9.38 5.18
N LEU A 89 -6.13 -10.49 5.17
CA LEU A 89 -6.66 -11.12 6.38
C LEU A 89 -5.55 -11.64 7.29
N SER A 90 -4.50 -12.24 6.74
CA SER A 90 -3.31 -12.64 7.51
C SER A 90 -2.62 -11.44 8.14
N THR A 91 -2.55 -10.30 7.45
CA THR A 91 -2.00 -9.05 8.02
C THR A 91 -2.89 -8.48 9.12
N VAL A 92 -4.23 -8.51 8.98
CA VAL A 92 -5.16 -8.12 10.06
C VAL A 92 -4.88 -8.92 11.32
N GLN A 93 -4.77 -10.24 11.19
CA GLN A 93 -4.45 -11.12 12.30
C GLN A 93 -3.10 -10.74 12.95
N ARG A 94 -2.05 -10.57 12.15
CA ARG A 94 -0.71 -10.20 12.66
C ARG A 94 -0.68 -8.85 13.37
N VAL A 95 -1.36 -7.84 12.83
CA VAL A 95 -1.42 -6.51 13.45
C VAL A 95 -2.19 -6.57 14.76
N TYR A 96 -3.29 -7.32 14.81
CA TYR A 96 -4.02 -7.56 16.07
C TYR A 96 -3.14 -8.27 17.10
N GLU A 97 -2.50 -9.37 16.73
CA GLU A 97 -1.59 -10.12 17.63
C GLU A 97 -0.43 -9.26 18.12
N HIS A 98 0.17 -8.45 17.25
CA HIS A 98 1.33 -7.63 17.62
C HIS A 98 0.94 -6.46 18.54
N VAL A 99 -0.10 -5.71 18.17
CA VAL A 99 -0.56 -4.54 18.93
C VAL A 99 -1.10 -4.95 20.31
N PHE A 100 -1.84 -6.06 20.39
CA PHE A 100 -2.53 -6.45 21.62
C PHE A 100 -1.80 -7.51 22.45
N MET A 101 -0.99 -8.40 21.85
CA MET A 101 -0.37 -9.51 22.60
C MET A 101 1.13 -9.38 22.84
N GLN A 102 1.89 -8.71 21.97
CA GLN A 102 3.37 -8.76 22.02
C GLN A 102 4.05 -7.47 22.48
N GLY A 103 3.30 -6.37 22.61
CA GLY A 103 3.87 -5.06 22.96
C GLY A 103 4.71 -4.44 21.82
N PRO A 104 5.17 -3.19 21.94
CA PRO A 104 5.86 -2.47 20.87
C PRO A 104 7.26 -3.06 20.61
N GLY A 105 7.37 -4.01 19.68
CA GLY A 105 8.62 -4.59 19.17
C GLY A 105 9.10 -3.94 17.85
N GLU A 106 9.98 -4.63 17.10
CA GLU A 106 10.51 -4.23 15.77
C GLU A 106 9.47 -4.32 14.64
N THR A 107 8.26 -3.82 14.86
CA THR A 107 7.27 -3.73 13.78
C THR A 107 7.48 -2.42 13.03
N ASP A 108 7.36 -2.45 11.70
CA ASP A 108 7.32 -1.23 10.90
C ASP A 108 6.10 -0.41 11.33
N LEU A 109 6.37 0.59 12.19
CA LEU A 109 5.35 1.43 12.80
C LEU A 109 4.57 2.21 11.74
N LEU A 110 5.21 2.54 10.61
CA LEU A 110 4.60 3.33 9.56
C LEU A 110 3.63 2.48 8.73
N GLU A 111 4.04 1.27 8.32
CA GLU A 111 3.13 0.32 7.66
C GLU A 111 1.97 -0.06 8.58
N THR A 112 2.23 -0.28 9.88
CA THR A 112 1.20 -0.66 10.85
C THR A 112 0.20 0.47 11.08
N GLU A 113 0.66 1.71 11.21
CA GLU A 113 -0.21 2.88 11.37
C GLU A 113 -1.08 3.09 10.12
N ALA A 114 -0.47 3.08 8.93
CA ALA A 114 -1.19 3.27 7.67
C ALA A 114 -2.18 2.14 7.39
N PHE A 115 -1.83 0.90 7.72
CA PHE A 115 -2.74 -0.24 7.62
C PHE A 115 -3.88 -0.15 8.65
N SER A 116 -3.61 0.27 9.88
CA SER A 116 -4.65 0.47 10.90
C SER A 116 -5.64 1.55 10.48
N LYS A 117 -5.17 2.67 9.90
CA LYS A 117 -6.02 3.70 9.30
C LYS A 117 -6.89 3.13 8.17
N LEU A 118 -6.34 2.24 7.34
CA LEU A 118 -7.11 1.56 6.31
C LEU A 118 -8.24 0.72 6.91
N LEU A 119 -7.94 -0.09 7.94
CA LEU A 119 -8.95 -0.91 8.59
C LEU A 119 -10.06 -0.07 9.20
N ILE A 120 -9.72 0.96 9.99
CA ILE A 120 -10.69 1.82 10.66
C ILE A 120 -11.61 2.53 9.65
N SER A 121 -11.05 3.02 8.54
CA SER A 121 -11.82 3.80 7.56
C SER A 121 -12.77 2.98 6.69
N ARG A 122 -12.64 1.65 6.66
CA ARG A 122 -13.37 0.78 5.72
C ARG A 122 -14.00 -0.45 6.35
N THR A 123 -13.86 -0.65 7.66
CA THR A 123 -14.47 -1.78 8.37
C THR A 123 -15.74 -1.34 9.07
N GLU A 124 -16.82 -2.10 8.86
CA GLU A 124 -18.11 -1.92 9.54
C GLU A 124 -18.48 -3.18 10.30
N VAL A 125 -19.06 -2.99 11.49
CA VAL A 125 -19.64 -4.07 12.30
C VAL A 125 -21.15 -4.06 12.07
N HIS A 126 -21.67 -5.15 11.53
CA HIS A 126 -23.09 -5.38 11.31
C HIS A 126 -23.63 -6.29 12.41
N GLU A 127 -24.15 -5.68 13.49
CA GLU A 127 -24.63 -6.38 14.67
C GLU A 127 -25.79 -7.34 14.36
N SER A 128 -26.68 -7.00 13.42
CA SER A 128 -27.84 -7.84 13.07
C SER A 128 -27.47 -9.24 12.61
N ASP A 129 -26.30 -9.37 11.96
CA ASP A 129 -25.84 -10.62 11.34
C ASP A 129 -24.53 -11.11 11.97
N ASN A 130 -24.11 -10.46 13.07
CA ASN A 130 -22.81 -10.63 13.73
C ASN A 130 -21.61 -10.65 12.75
N MET A 131 -21.59 -9.74 11.76
CA MET A 131 -20.55 -9.71 10.73
C MET A 131 -19.63 -8.51 10.87
N VAL A 132 -18.33 -8.73 10.72
CA VAL A 132 -17.36 -7.65 10.54
C VAL A 132 -16.94 -7.63 9.08
N LEU A 133 -17.24 -6.53 8.38
CA LEU A 133 -17.11 -6.41 6.94
C LEU A 133 -16.16 -5.28 6.56
N PHE A 134 -15.22 -5.55 5.66
CA PHE A 134 -14.32 -4.57 5.08
C PHE A 134 -14.75 -4.19 3.67
N ARG A 135 -15.07 -2.92 3.41
CA ARG A 135 -15.51 -2.46 2.10
C ARG A 135 -14.39 -2.57 1.07
N LEU A 136 -14.61 -3.32 -0.02
CA LEU A 136 -13.63 -3.46 -1.09
C LEU A 136 -13.48 -2.19 -1.92
N PHE A 137 -12.29 -1.97 -2.48
CA PHE A 137 -12.04 -0.85 -3.38
C PHE A 137 -12.57 -1.16 -4.78
N LYS A 138 -13.39 -0.27 -5.34
CA LYS A 138 -13.96 -0.40 -6.70
C LYS A 138 -12.88 -0.41 -7.77
N GLY A 139 -11.78 0.30 -7.52
CA GLY A 139 -10.66 0.40 -8.44
C GLY A 139 -9.64 -0.73 -8.35
N PHE A 140 -9.94 -1.80 -7.60
CA PHE A 140 -9.11 -3.01 -7.55
C PHE A 140 -9.96 -4.24 -7.84
N VAL A 141 -9.39 -5.17 -8.61
CA VAL A 141 -9.96 -6.49 -8.83
C VAL A 141 -9.54 -7.37 -7.67
N THR A 142 -10.51 -8.08 -7.08
CA THR A 142 -10.22 -9.08 -6.05
C THR A 142 -9.56 -10.29 -6.69
N ASP A 143 -8.48 -10.78 -6.08
CA ASP A 143 -7.78 -12.00 -6.49
C ASP A 143 -8.79 -13.15 -6.72
N PRO A 144 -8.81 -13.76 -7.93
CA PRO A 144 -9.80 -14.79 -8.30
C PRO A 144 -9.69 -16.07 -7.48
N THR A 145 -8.57 -16.28 -6.77
CA THR A 145 -8.40 -17.40 -5.82
C THR A 145 -9.17 -17.21 -4.52
N THR A 146 -9.71 -16.01 -4.28
CA THR A 146 -10.53 -15.71 -3.10
C THR A 146 -11.85 -16.49 -3.14
N PRO A 147 -12.16 -17.30 -2.12
CA PRO A 147 -13.46 -17.97 -2.03
C PRO A 147 -14.62 -16.97 -2.03
N ARG A 148 -15.65 -17.21 -2.87
CA ARG A 148 -16.77 -16.25 -3.04
C ARG A 148 -17.60 -16.07 -1.78
N ASP A 149 -17.68 -17.08 -0.93
CA ASP A 149 -18.37 -17.03 0.36
C ASP A 149 -17.73 -16.03 1.35
N ARG A 150 -16.50 -15.56 1.07
CA ARG A 150 -15.85 -14.47 1.81
C ARG A 150 -16.30 -13.08 1.36
N ILE A 151 -16.90 -12.97 0.17
CA ILE A 151 -17.34 -11.69 -0.40
C ILE A 151 -18.85 -11.57 -0.27
N VAL A 152 -19.31 -10.46 0.31
CA VAL A 152 -20.72 -10.15 0.51
C VAL A 152 -21.08 -8.91 -0.30
N SER A 153 -22.12 -8.99 -1.13
CA SER A 153 -22.64 -7.82 -1.84
C SER A 153 -23.77 -7.18 -1.04
N ARG A 154 -23.67 -5.89 -0.72
CA ARG A 154 -24.70 -5.11 0.00
C ARG A 154 -24.82 -3.72 -0.63
N ASN A 155 -26.03 -3.29 -0.94
CA ASN A 155 -26.32 -1.95 -1.50
C ASN A 155 -25.48 -1.61 -2.75
N GLY A 156 -25.15 -2.60 -3.58
CA GLY A 156 -24.31 -2.41 -4.77
C GLY A 156 -22.81 -2.26 -4.49
N GLU A 157 -22.38 -2.49 -3.25
CA GLU A 157 -20.97 -2.52 -2.85
C GLU A 157 -20.55 -3.94 -2.45
N GLU A 158 -19.27 -4.27 -2.67
CA GLU A 158 -18.69 -5.54 -2.28
C GLU A 158 -17.88 -5.39 -1.00
N TRP A 159 -18.00 -6.39 -0.13
CA TRP A 159 -17.43 -6.39 1.21
C TRP A 159 -16.70 -7.70 1.45
N LEU A 160 -15.54 -7.65 2.09
CA LEU A 160 -14.80 -8.82 2.56
C LEU A 160 -15.17 -9.12 4.01
N ARG A 161 -15.54 -10.36 4.31
CA ARG A 161 -15.78 -10.79 5.69
C ARG A 161 -14.46 -10.99 6.45
N ILE A 162 -14.33 -10.33 7.60
CA ILE A 162 -13.21 -10.50 8.54
C ILE A 162 -13.68 -11.45 9.67
N ASN A 163 -13.29 -12.72 9.60
CA ASN A 163 -13.77 -13.73 10.55
C ASN A 163 -13.06 -13.67 11.92
N TYR A 164 -11.85 -13.11 12.01
CA TYR A 164 -11.06 -13.10 13.25
C TYR A 164 -11.57 -12.11 14.31
N LEU A 165 -12.48 -11.20 13.93
CA LEU A 165 -13.06 -10.19 14.81
C LEU A 165 -14.48 -10.56 15.26
N GLN A 166 -14.99 -11.74 14.87
CA GLN A 166 -16.28 -12.23 15.33
C GLN A 166 -16.08 -12.86 16.72
N GLN A 167 -16.61 -12.22 17.76
CA GLN A 167 -16.80 -12.85 19.07
C GLN A 167 -18.00 -13.81 19.03
#